data_AF-A0A1C5NKG4-F1
#
_entry.id   AF-A0A1C5NKG4-F1
#
_cell.length_a   1.000
_cell.length_b   1.000
_cell.length_c   1.000
_cell.angle_alpha   90.00
_cell.angle_beta   90.00
_cell.angle_gamma   90.00
#
_symmetry.space_group_name_H-M   'P 1'
#
loop_
_entity.id
_entity.type
_entity.pdbx_description
1 polymer ?
#
loop_
_entity_poly.entity_id
_entity_poly.type
_entity_poly.pdbx_seq_one_letter_code
_entity_poly.pdbx_strand_id
1 'polypeptide(L)'
;MVRNISNMNQLASALVPVLQGMVNQMADRVYETLNFYLQDYYTGWTPSSYRRTYDFLYSAVKTKARMEGNKCVAYVYIDYDAMDNYVNATGFQVVTWANEGLHGELSVSHKPHVWDNTIKQTIDNGSLLKGAVQYLKAKGFTVKG
;
A
#
# COMPACT_ATOMS: atom_id res chain seq x y z
N MET A 1 19.29 22.91 17.95
CA MET A 1 19.97 22.20 19.06
C MET A 1 20.84 21.11 18.45
N VAL A 2 22.16 21.21 18.59
CA VAL A 2 23.10 20.18 18.11
C VAL A 2 22.99 18.98 19.06
N ARG A 3 22.74 17.78 18.53
CA ARG A 3 22.77 16.53 19.31
C ARG A 3 24.19 15.97 19.27
N ASN A 4 24.84 15.86 20.42
CA ASN A 4 26.11 15.15 20.52
C ASN A 4 25.82 13.64 20.49
N ILE A 5 26.45 12.94 19.53
CA ILE A 5 26.36 11.49 19.37
C ILE A 5 27.67 10.89 19.88
N SER A 6 27.59 10.10 20.94
CA SER A 6 28.75 9.54 21.64
C SER A 6 28.91 8.03 21.43
N ASN A 7 27.92 7.36 20.83
CA ASN A 7 27.97 5.92 20.53
C ASN A 7 27.01 5.51 19.41
N MET A 8 27.15 4.26 18.96
CA MET A 8 26.34 3.68 17.88
C MET A 8 24.84 3.60 18.21
N ASN A 9 24.47 3.40 19.47
CA ASN A 9 23.06 3.34 19.87
C ASN A 9 22.39 4.70 19.77
N GLN A 10 23.11 5.77 20.16
CA GLN A 10 22.65 7.14 19.99
C GLN A 10 22.57 7.53 18.51
N LEU A 11 23.52 7.08 17.69
CA LEU A 11 23.47 7.27 16.24
C LEU A 11 22.24 6.59 15.63
N ALA A 12 22.03 5.30 15.93
CA ALA A 12 20.87 4.55 15.45
C ALA A 12 19.56 5.24 15.87
N SER A 13 19.45 5.64 17.13
CA SER A 13 18.28 6.36 17.66
C SER A 13 18.05 7.70 16.95
N ALA A 14 19.11 8.41 16.58
CA ALA A 14 19.02 9.66 15.84
C ALA A 14 18.53 9.47 14.39
N LEU A 15 18.76 8.29 13.79
CA LEU A 15 18.32 7.96 12.44
C LEU A 15 16.86 7.49 12.37
N VAL A 16 16.29 6.98 13.47
CA VAL A 16 14.91 6.43 13.51
C VAL A 16 13.87 7.40 12.92
N PRO A 17 13.82 8.71 13.29
CA PRO A 17 12.81 9.61 12.73
C PRO A 17 12.93 9.79 11.21
N VAL A 18 14.15 9.74 10.67
CA VAL A 18 14.39 9.80 9.22
C VAL A 18 13.87 8.53 8.55
N LEU A 19 14.20 7.35 9.10
CA LEU A 19 13.73 6.08 8.55
C LEU A 19 12.21 5.96 8.58
N GLN A 20 11.59 6.34 9.70
CA GLN A 20 10.13 6.34 9.84
C GLN A 20 9.46 7.30 8.85
N GLY A 21 10.01 8.49 8.66
CA GLY A 21 9.48 9.43 7.68
C GLY A 21 9.60 8.92 6.24
N MET A 22 10.70 8.27 5.89
CA MET A 22 10.89 7.63 4.57
C MET A 22 9.85 6.52 4.35
N VAL A 23 9.73 5.59 5.31
CA VAL A 23 8.83 4.44 5.22
C VAL A 23 7.37 4.89 5.20
N ASN A 24 7.00 5.95 5.94
CA ASN A 24 5.67 6.53 5.85
C ASN A 24 5.36 7.04 4.43
N GLN A 25 6.27 7.80 3.81
CA GLN A 25 6.05 8.28 2.43
C GLN A 25 5.96 7.15 1.41
N MET A 26 6.76 6.09 1.59
CA MET A 26 6.66 4.89 0.76
C MET A 26 5.28 4.21 0.94
N ALA A 27 4.83 4.04 2.18
CA ALA A 27 3.53 3.46 2.48
C ALA A 27 2.37 4.33 1.94
N ASP A 28 2.49 5.66 2.02
CA ASP A 28 1.52 6.60 1.44
C ASP A 28 1.37 6.37 -0.06
N ARG A 29 2.49 6.25 -0.78
CA ARG A 29 2.48 6.02 -2.23
C ARG A 29 1.81 4.70 -2.63
N VAL A 30 2.09 3.62 -1.89
CA VAL A 30 1.45 2.32 -2.13
C VAL A 30 -0.04 2.39 -1.81
N TYR A 31 -0.41 3.02 -0.70
CA TYR A 31 -1.80 3.17 -0.27
C TYR A 31 -2.63 4.01 -1.25
N GLU A 32 -2.10 5.12 -1.74
CA GLU A 32 -2.75 5.94 -2.77
C GLU A 32 -2.97 5.16 -4.06
N THR A 33 -1.97 4.39 -4.49
CA THR A 33 -2.08 3.57 -5.70
C THR A 33 -3.08 2.42 -5.54
N LEU A 34 -3.11 1.78 -4.37
CA LEU A 34 -4.12 0.78 -4.04
C LEU A 34 -5.53 1.37 -4.07
N ASN A 35 -5.74 2.53 -3.43
CA ASN A 35 -7.04 3.21 -3.45
C ASN A 35 -7.45 3.62 -4.87
N PHE A 36 -6.51 4.02 -5.74
CA PHE A 36 -6.80 4.27 -7.14
C PHE A 36 -7.38 3.03 -7.83
N TYR A 37 -6.75 1.86 -7.67
CA TYR A 37 -7.23 0.63 -8.31
C TYR A 37 -8.52 0.07 -7.67
N LEU A 38 -8.72 0.28 -6.36
CA LEU A 38 -10.01 0.01 -5.72
C LEU A 38 -11.11 0.90 -6.30
N GLN A 39 -10.86 2.20 -6.44
CA GLN A 39 -11.81 3.12 -7.07
C GLN A 39 -12.09 2.71 -8.53
N ASP A 40 -11.04 2.42 -9.30
CA ASP A 40 -11.11 1.98 -10.70
C ASP A 40 -12.00 0.74 -10.85
N TYR A 41 -11.81 -0.27 -10.00
CA TYR A 41 -12.68 -1.47 -9.95
C TYR A 41 -14.16 -1.11 -9.79
N TYR A 42 -14.50 -0.13 -8.97
CA TYR A 42 -15.88 0.27 -8.79
C TYR A 42 -16.41 1.18 -9.91
N THR A 43 -15.58 2.06 -10.48
CA THR A 43 -16.03 3.01 -11.50
C THR A 43 -15.97 2.46 -12.93
N GLY A 44 -15.12 1.48 -13.21
CA GLY A 44 -14.87 0.97 -14.56
C GLY A 44 -15.93 0.00 -15.08
N TRP A 45 -16.88 -0.41 -14.25
CA TRP A 45 -18.04 -1.22 -14.64
C TRP A 45 -19.24 -0.89 -13.76
N THR A 46 -20.46 -1.26 -14.16
CA THR A 46 -21.69 -1.17 -13.32
C THR A 46 -22.47 -2.47 -13.48
N PRO A 47 -22.88 -3.16 -12.39
CA PRO A 47 -23.57 -4.43 -12.47
C PRO A 47 -25.05 -4.20 -12.79
N SER A 48 -25.59 -5.01 -13.70
CA SER A 48 -27.03 -5.10 -13.92
C SER A 48 -27.68 -6.24 -13.12
N SER A 49 -26.90 -7.23 -12.68
CA SER A 49 -27.39 -8.50 -12.13
C SER A 49 -27.39 -8.58 -10.60
N TYR A 50 -26.77 -7.63 -9.89
CA TYR A 50 -26.72 -7.62 -8.43
C TYR A 50 -26.54 -6.20 -7.85
N ARG A 51 -26.86 -6.05 -6.56
CA ARG A 51 -26.59 -4.84 -5.79
C ARG A 51 -25.18 -4.89 -5.21
N ARG A 52 -24.39 -3.84 -5.43
CA ARG A 52 -23.03 -3.73 -4.89
C ARG A 52 -22.98 -3.57 -3.39
N THR A 53 -22.01 -4.24 -2.78
CA THR A 53 -21.43 -3.90 -1.48
C THR A 53 -20.15 -3.11 -1.71
N TYR A 54 -19.78 -2.27 -0.74
CA TYR A 54 -18.64 -1.36 -0.86
C TYR A 54 -17.50 -1.68 0.11
N ASP A 55 -17.59 -2.81 0.83
CA ASP A 55 -16.56 -3.23 1.78
C ASP A 55 -15.20 -3.33 1.10
N PHE A 56 -15.12 -3.90 -0.11
CA PHE A 56 -13.87 -3.93 -0.87
C PHE A 56 -13.34 -2.53 -1.20
N LEU A 57 -14.19 -1.58 -1.60
CA LEU A 57 -13.76 -0.20 -1.87
C LEU A 57 -13.08 0.44 -0.66
N TYR A 58 -13.55 0.13 0.54
CA TYR A 58 -13.08 0.72 1.79
C TYR A 58 -12.15 -0.19 2.62
N SER A 59 -11.69 -1.30 2.02
CA SER A 59 -10.89 -2.32 2.70
C SER A 59 -9.40 -2.02 2.80
N ALA A 60 -8.89 -1.00 2.10
CA ALA A 60 -7.47 -0.66 2.15
C ALA A 60 -7.08 -0.12 3.53
N VAL A 61 -6.08 -0.75 4.14
CA VAL A 61 -5.49 -0.35 5.42
C VAL A 61 -4.03 0.06 5.21
N LYS A 62 -3.60 1.10 5.95
CA LYS A 62 -2.20 1.52 6.07
C LYS A 62 -1.83 1.77 7.53
N THR A 63 -0.70 1.25 7.97
CA THR A 63 -0.16 1.53 9.31
C THR A 63 0.89 2.63 9.28
N LYS A 64 1.07 3.33 10.40
CA LYS A 64 2.23 4.23 10.58
C LYS A 64 3.52 3.43 10.65
N ALA A 65 4.61 4.02 10.16
CA ALA A 65 5.95 3.44 10.25
C ALA A 65 6.39 3.30 11.71
N ARG A 66 6.92 2.14 12.05
CA ARG A 66 7.45 1.83 13.38
C ARG A 66 8.70 0.97 13.29
N MET A 67 9.48 0.96 14.36
CA MET A 67 10.61 0.05 14.48
C MET A 67 10.12 -1.35 14.88
N GLU A 68 10.62 -2.37 14.20
CA GLU A 68 10.48 -3.78 14.54
C GLU A 68 11.87 -4.42 14.57
N GLY A 69 12.41 -4.61 15.77
CA GLY A 69 13.81 -4.98 15.93
C GLY A 69 14.72 -3.97 15.25
N ASN A 70 15.49 -4.42 14.25
CA ASN A 70 16.40 -3.58 13.47
C ASN A 70 15.80 -3.05 12.16
N LYS A 71 14.50 -3.24 11.92
CA LYS A 71 13.80 -2.78 10.70
C LYS A 71 12.87 -1.62 11.01
N CYS A 72 12.67 -0.74 10.05
CA CYS A 72 11.57 0.23 10.05
C CYS A 72 10.51 -0.24 9.07
N VAL A 73 9.28 -0.49 9.54
CA VAL A 73 8.22 -1.12 8.75
C VAL A 73 6.93 -0.32 8.82
N ALA A 74 6.17 -0.36 7.73
CA ALA A 74 4.76 0.00 7.65
C ALA A 74 4.07 -1.04 6.77
N TYR A 75 2.80 -1.29 7.01
CA TYR A 75 2.00 -2.24 6.25
C TYR A 75 0.96 -1.49 5.43
N VAL A 76 0.78 -1.93 4.19
CA VAL A 76 -0.35 -1.59 3.33
C VAL A 76 -0.95 -2.90 2.87
N TYR A 77 -2.24 -3.09 3.12
CA TYR A 77 -2.94 -4.34 2.80
C TYR A 77 -4.44 -4.10 2.62
N ILE A 78 -5.11 -5.15 2.15
CA ILE A 78 -6.56 -5.21 1.99
C ILE A 78 -7.08 -6.04 3.17
N ASP A 79 -7.88 -5.43 4.05
CA ASP A 79 -8.48 -6.10 5.21
C ASP A 79 -9.71 -6.90 4.79
N TYR A 80 -9.45 -8.06 4.19
CA TYR A 80 -10.50 -8.94 3.70
C TYR A 80 -11.26 -9.68 4.80
N ASP A 81 -10.73 -9.72 6.02
CA ASP A 81 -11.43 -10.33 7.17
C ASP A 81 -12.56 -9.42 7.67
N ALA A 82 -12.42 -8.09 7.49
CA ALA A 82 -13.46 -7.11 7.80
C ALA A 82 -14.57 -7.00 6.73
N MET A 83 -14.43 -7.70 5.59
CA MET A 83 -15.36 -7.65 4.46
C MET A 83 -16.47 -8.71 4.61
N ASP A 84 -17.44 -8.46 5.51
CA ASP A 84 -18.44 -9.45 5.96
C ASP A 84 -19.84 -9.30 5.37
N ASN A 85 -20.11 -8.27 4.54
CA ASN A 85 -21.46 -8.01 4.01
C ASN A 85 -21.77 -8.72 2.67
N TYR A 86 -20.91 -9.64 2.22
CA TYR A 86 -21.09 -10.36 0.96
C TYR A 86 -22.03 -11.56 1.11
N VAL A 87 -22.98 -11.69 0.19
CA VAL A 87 -23.85 -12.86 0.11
C VAL A 87 -23.14 -13.93 -0.72
N ASN A 88 -22.98 -15.13 -0.16
CA ASN A 88 -22.37 -16.30 -0.81
C ASN A 88 -20.90 -16.15 -1.25
N ALA A 89 -20.18 -15.15 -0.73
CA ALA A 89 -18.75 -14.99 -0.95
C ALA A 89 -18.08 -14.49 0.32
N THR A 90 -16.83 -14.87 0.55
CA THR A 90 -15.99 -14.28 1.59
C THR A 90 -15.25 -13.06 1.06
N GLY A 91 -14.81 -12.17 1.95
CA GLY A 91 -13.92 -11.07 1.57
C GLY A 91 -12.68 -11.56 0.83
N PHE A 92 -12.08 -12.66 1.27
CA PHE A 92 -10.93 -13.27 0.59
C PHE A 92 -11.24 -13.63 -0.87
N GLN A 93 -12.38 -14.27 -1.14
CA GLN A 93 -12.80 -14.60 -2.51
C GLN A 93 -12.96 -13.34 -3.38
N VAL A 94 -13.57 -12.29 -2.82
CA VAL A 94 -13.75 -11.01 -3.52
C VAL A 94 -12.40 -10.41 -3.92
N VAL A 95 -11.42 -10.41 -3.02
CA VAL A 95 -10.07 -9.91 -3.31
C VAL A 95 -9.37 -10.77 -4.36
N THR A 96 -9.49 -12.10 -4.28
CA THR A 96 -8.94 -13.01 -5.28
C THR A 96 -9.51 -12.72 -6.67
N TRP A 97 -10.83 -12.67 -6.81
CA TRP A 97 -11.49 -12.38 -8.08
C TRP A 97 -11.12 -11.01 -8.62
N ALA A 98 -11.08 -9.99 -7.76
CA ALA A 98 -10.66 -8.66 -8.17
C ALA A 98 -9.21 -8.64 -8.67
N ASN A 99 -8.33 -9.47 -8.12
CA ASN A 99 -6.97 -9.58 -8.63
C ASN A 99 -6.86 -10.44 -9.90
N GLU A 100 -7.79 -11.36 -10.14
CA GLU A 100 -7.92 -12.12 -11.39
C GLU A 100 -8.57 -11.30 -12.52
N GLY A 101 -9.04 -10.09 -12.24
CA GLY A 101 -9.72 -9.21 -13.20
C GLY A 101 -11.21 -9.48 -13.35
N LEU A 102 -11.85 -10.06 -12.32
CA LEU A 102 -13.27 -10.41 -12.28
C LEU A 102 -14.07 -9.48 -11.35
N HIS A 103 -15.35 -9.28 -11.67
CA HIS A 103 -16.30 -8.52 -10.87
C HIS A 103 -17.32 -9.40 -10.14
N GLY A 104 -16.92 -10.01 -9.03
CA GLY A 104 -17.73 -11.00 -8.31
C GLY A 104 -17.98 -12.23 -9.18
N GLU A 105 -16.89 -12.95 -9.50
CA GLU A 105 -16.82 -14.08 -10.47
C GLU A 105 -17.05 -13.73 -11.95
N LEU A 106 -17.66 -12.57 -12.24
CA LEU A 106 -18.00 -12.20 -13.61
C LEU A 106 -16.80 -11.63 -14.38
N SER A 107 -16.48 -12.23 -15.53
CA SER A 107 -15.58 -11.61 -16.50
C SER A 107 -16.32 -10.56 -17.32
N VAL A 108 -15.93 -9.30 -17.18
CA VAL A 108 -16.47 -8.16 -17.94
C VAL A 108 -15.38 -7.48 -18.76
N SER A 109 -15.71 -6.41 -19.49
CA SER A 109 -14.73 -5.71 -20.34
C SER A 109 -13.63 -5.01 -19.54
N HIS A 110 -13.97 -4.47 -18.37
CA HIS A 110 -13.02 -3.86 -17.44
C HIS A 110 -12.44 -4.93 -16.51
N LYS A 111 -11.11 -5.00 -16.42
CA LYS A 111 -10.38 -6.08 -15.74
C LYS A 111 -9.16 -5.55 -14.99
N PRO A 112 -9.34 -4.70 -13.96
CA PRO A 112 -8.21 -4.28 -13.17
C PRO A 112 -7.75 -5.49 -12.34
N HIS A 113 -6.44 -5.74 -12.31
CA HIS A 113 -5.82 -6.71 -11.41
C HIS A 113 -5.39 -5.95 -10.17
N VAL A 114 -6.33 -5.68 -9.24
CA VAL A 114 -6.21 -4.59 -8.25
C VAL A 114 -4.87 -4.59 -7.50
N TRP A 115 -4.45 -5.74 -6.96
CA TRP A 115 -3.22 -5.85 -6.20
C TRP A 115 -1.99 -5.89 -7.12
N ASP A 116 -2.00 -6.72 -8.16
CA ASP A 116 -0.87 -6.85 -9.08
C ASP A 116 -0.56 -5.54 -9.80
N ASN A 117 -1.58 -4.80 -10.21
CA ASN A 117 -1.43 -3.47 -10.79
C ASN A 117 -0.86 -2.48 -9.76
N THR A 118 -1.28 -2.56 -8.50
CA THR A 118 -0.71 -1.74 -7.42
C THR A 118 0.79 -2.00 -7.26
N ILE A 119 1.19 -3.27 -7.17
CA ILE A 119 2.60 -3.68 -7.04
C ILE A 119 3.40 -3.23 -8.26
N LYS A 120 2.88 -3.49 -9.46
CA LYS A 120 3.50 -3.08 -10.72
C LYS A 120 3.74 -1.58 -10.81
N GLN A 121 2.76 -0.78 -10.38
CA GLN A 121 2.83 0.69 -10.47
C GLN A 121 3.56 1.36 -9.31
N THR A 122 4.04 0.61 -8.33
CA THR A 122 4.74 1.18 -7.17
C THR A 122 6.11 0.55 -6.97
N ILE A 123 6.15 -0.78 -6.82
CA ILE A 123 7.34 -1.53 -6.47
C ILE A 123 8.12 -1.87 -7.74
N ASP A 124 7.51 -2.56 -8.69
CA ASP A 124 8.24 -3.15 -9.82
C ASP A 124 8.75 -2.09 -10.81
N ASN A 125 8.05 -0.97 -10.94
CA ASN A 125 8.49 0.14 -11.78
C ASN A 125 9.61 1.00 -11.15
N GLY A 126 10.09 0.64 -9.95
CA GLY A 126 11.17 1.33 -9.26
C GLY A 126 10.81 2.70 -8.68
N SER A 127 9.55 3.14 -8.80
CA SER A 127 9.13 4.46 -8.31
C SER A 127 9.26 4.58 -6.78
N LEU A 128 8.96 3.51 -6.05
CA LEU A 128 9.09 3.47 -4.59
C LEU A 128 10.55 3.62 -4.13
N LEU A 129 11.47 2.92 -4.79
CA LEU A 129 12.91 3.03 -4.52
C LEU A 129 13.43 4.44 -4.84
N LYS A 130 13.02 4.99 -5.99
CA LYS A 130 13.38 6.37 -6.38
C LYS A 130 12.90 7.39 -5.34
N GLY A 131 11.69 7.23 -4.82
CA GLY A 131 11.15 8.07 -3.75
C GLY A 131 11.95 7.97 -2.45
N ALA A 132 12.35 6.76 -2.05
CA ALA A 132 13.20 6.55 -0.89
C ALA A 132 14.57 7.25 -1.02
N VAL A 133 15.23 7.10 -2.18
CA VAL A 133 16.51 7.77 -2.46
C VAL A 133 16.36 9.29 -2.43
N GLN A 134 15.30 9.82 -3.04
CA GLN A 134 15.01 11.27 -3.02
C GLN A 134 14.77 11.78 -1.60
N TYR A 135 14.01 11.05 -0.78
CA TYR A 135 13.75 11.40 0.61
C TYR A 135 15.05 11.50 1.41
N LEU A 136 15.92 10.48 1.33
CA LEU A 136 17.18 10.45 2.05
C LEU A 136 18.11 11.60 1.62
N LYS A 137 18.21 11.87 0.32
CA LYS A 137 18.97 13.04 -0.19
C LYS A 137 18.43 14.35 0.36
N ALA A 138 17.10 14.53 0.40
CA ALA A 138 16.45 15.71 0.97
C ALA A 138 16.68 15.86 2.49
N LYS A 139 17.04 14.78 3.19
CA LYS A 139 17.44 14.78 4.60
C LYS A 139 18.96 14.93 4.82
N GLY A 140 19.71 15.19 3.75
CA GLY A 140 21.16 15.46 3.81
C GLY A 140 22.05 14.22 3.71
N PHE A 141 21.48 13.05 3.38
CA PHE A 141 22.27 11.84 3.18
C PHE A 141 22.86 11.78 1.77
N THR A 142 24.14 11.43 1.68
CA THR A 142 24.77 11.07 0.41
C THR A 142 24.39 9.63 0.05
N VAL A 143 23.45 9.48 -0.88
CA VAL A 143 23.04 8.19 -1.42
C VAL A 143 23.61 8.01 -2.82
N LYS A 144 24.48 7.01 -3.00
CA LYS A 144 24.97 6.59 -4.32
C LYS A 144 23.91 5.71 -4.98
N GLY A 145 23.56 6.05 -6.21
CA GLY A 145 22.67 5.25 -7.06
C GLY A 145 23.46 4.23 -7.85
#